data_AF-A0A3D3L7A6-F1
#
_entry.id   AF-A0A3D3L7A6-F1
#
_cell.length_a   1.000
_cell.length_b   1.000
_cell.length_c   1.000
_cell.angle_alpha   90.00
_cell.angle_beta   90.00
_cell.angle_gamma   90.00
#
_symmetry.space_group_name_H-M   'P 1'
#
loop_
_entity.id
_entity.type
_entity.pdbx_description
1 polymer ?
#
loop_
_entity_poly.entity_id
_entity_poly.type
_entity_poly.pdbx_seq_one_letter_code
_entity_poly.pdbx_strand_id
1 'polypeptide(L)'
;MKAPIMADPAAETTSMTAMEQDLFPHPDPNPAGLTAETSPAWSPDSSKKTNSGVFPRGIQDLADKLRKAMNDPSHLSQAFAEFCTAAYVKPEWAGAASEFLAELFEGREEQLAEMAHVPDLIIELATGHYAVTFMAASVWAAKGDVARMSRLAEALAATQSKLSGVEVVDVMLALAASLAISRYPRAEQLVNIAAPQAAPEHEEALAEARLWLAAGRAVRACDQEVRDMWEQRLRRPQHPWTWEGPVERAALTQLADQVAPGMEAESLFQAVVPAGWWELAMRRAEELIHYDAALRQKKCETHEDTPPPAEPPPMVIGRPIVIWRLVPFCFGGLVGAWAFALGIYFGPFDLVRPGASVNEVGAAADGQTTPGGEFSQPGEEGEPPSASVSADVRQGEHPDSLWRKEESRRLLEKLPELAASGELLKHGGWEQHRAMLEGEEENLSKNSPEYEKLLVWLHLSPVSDDAINTRVPGLLAALKPDSDTLDLWEKLIYPGSPNAPQIREAARRQHHENTQSWSPTQRSRLSRIGWDTP
;
A
#
# COMPACT_ATOMS: atom_id res chain seq x y z
N MET A 1 58.92 -16.32 47.00
CA MET A 1 59.05 -15.48 48.22
C MET A 1 58.26 -14.21 47.95
N LYS A 2 57.12 -14.01 48.63
CA LYS A 2 56.95 -13.30 49.92
C LYS A 2 56.76 -11.79 49.69
N ALA A 3 55.52 -11.33 49.85
CA ALA A 3 55.15 -9.92 50.06
C ALA A 3 55.65 -9.44 51.45
N PRO A 4 55.29 -8.23 51.95
CA PRO A 4 53.99 -8.13 52.66
C PRO A 4 53.32 -6.73 52.89
N ILE A 5 52.05 -6.74 53.36
CA ILE A 5 51.46 -5.89 54.46
C ILE A 5 51.20 -4.38 54.17
N MET A 6 50.15 -3.65 54.63
CA MET A 6 48.89 -3.84 55.42
C MET A 6 48.02 -2.53 55.23
N ALA A 7 46.76 -2.32 55.67
CA ALA A 7 45.69 -3.13 56.28
C ALA A 7 44.33 -2.38 56.19
N ASP A 8 43.23 -3.12 56.38
CA ASP A 8 41.86 -2.65 56.71
C ASP A 8 41.74 -2.21 58.19
N PRO A 9 40.59 -1.64 58.64
CA PRO A 9 39.72 -2.45 59.51
C PRO A 9 38.19 -2.22 59.40
N ALA A 10 37.46 -3.33 59.62
CA ALA A 10 36.15 -3.54 60.30
C ALA A 10 35.15 -2.37 60.44
N ALA A 11 33.87 -2.46 60.06
CA ALA A 11 32.82 -3.46 60.40
C ALA A 11 32.31 -3.41 61.85
N GLU A 12 31.08 -2.90 62.05
CA GLU A 12 30.29 -3.15 63.26
C GLU A 12 28.77 -3.11 62.98
N THR A 13 28.05 -4.10 63.52
CA THR A 13 26.59 -4.33 63.41
C THR A 13 25.89 -4.08 64.75
N THR A 14 24.64 -3.61 64.76
CA THR A 14 23.53 -3.79 65.77
C THR A 14 22.47 -2.70 65.46
N SER A 15 21.19 -2.94 65.14
CA SER A 15 20.09 -3.79 65.62
C SER A 15 19.28 -3.21 66.79
N MET A 16 17.94 -3.33 66.68
CA MET A 16 16.88 -3.07 67.67
C MET A 16 16.50 -1.61 68.03
N THR A 17 15.32 -1.28 68.60
CA THR A 17 13.89 -1.68 68.43
C THR A 17 13.04 -0.71 69.31
N ALA A 18 11.77 -0.46 68.95
CA ALA A 18 10.64 -0.03 69.81
C ALA A 18 10.50 1.42 70.33
N MET A 19 9.25 1.91 70.18
CA MET A 19 8.42 2.67 71.16
C MET A 19 8.89 4.10 71.57
N GLU A 20 8.02 5.08 71.82
CA GLU A 20 6.56 5.08 72.04
C GLU A 20 5.96 6.48 71.74
N GLN A 21 4.65 6.55 71.43
CA GLN A 21 3.59 7.45 71.94
C GLN A 21 3.92 8.94 72.32
N ASP A 22 3.04 9.94 72.13
CA ASP A 22 1.58 9.97 71.92
C ASP A 22 1.15 11.30 71.26
N LEU A 23 0.11 11.28 70.41
CA LEU A 23 -0.97 12.30 70.42
C LEU A 23 -2.22 11.86 69.63
N PHE A 24 -3.06 11.06 70.28
CA PHE A 24 -4.49 10.85 69.95
C PHE A 24 -5.37 11.78 70.85
N PRO A 25 -6.70 11.98 70.65
CA PRO A 25 -7.65 11.01 70.08
C PRO A 25 -8.82 11.50 69.18
N HIS A 26 -9.45 10.51 68.53
CA HIS A 26 -10.82 10.53 67.97
C HIS A 26 -11.89 10.51 69.09
N PRO A 27 -13.17 10.91 68.86
CA PRO A 27 -14.15 9.99 68.24
C PRO A 27 -15.27 10.62 67.36
N ASP A 28 -16.04 9.72 66.73
CA ASP A 28 -17.23 9.83 65.85
C ASP A 28 -18.47 10.57 66.47
N PRO A 29 -19.61 10.81 65.77
CA PRO A 29 -20.07 10.25 64.46
C PRO A 29 -20.77 11.20 63.45
N ASN A 30 -21.11 10.62 62.29
CA ASN A 30 -21.95 11.10 61.18
C ASN A 30 -23.23 11.86 61.60
N PRO A 31 -23.59 12.95 60.90
CA PRO A 31 -24.90 12.95 60.23
C PRO A 31 -24.96 13.62 58.83
N ALA A 32 -25.56 12.90 57.89
CA ALA A 32 -26.47 13.33 56.80
C ALA A 32 -26.21 14.68 56.08
N GLY A 33 -25.89 14.62 54.76
CA GLY A 33 -25.94 15.82 53.91
C GLY A 33 -25.54 15.64 52.43
N LEU A 34 -26.49 15.15 51.61
CA LEU A 34 -26.67 15.48 50.18
C LEU A 34 -25.56 15.15 49.15
N THR A 35 -25.89 14.16 48.29
CA THR A 35 -25.65 14.11 46.84
C THR A 35 -24.21 14.23 46.31
N ALA A 36 -23.57 13.07 46.13
CA ALA A 36 -22.67 12.83 44.99
C ALA A 36 -23.37 11.86 44.03
N GLU A 37 -23.41 12.17 42.74
CA GLU A 37 -24.09 11.34 41.73
C GLU A 37 -23.33 10.05 41.47
N THR A 38 -24.10 8.99 41.22
CA THR A 38 -23.64 7.60 41.10
C THR A 38 -22.75 7.36 39.89
N SER A 39 -21.49 6.98 40.13
CA SER A 39 -20.81 6.03 39.24
C SER A 39 -21.45 4.64 39.44
N PRO A 40 -21.90 3.94 38.38
CA PRO A 40 -22.43 2.60 38.54
C PRO A 40 -21.29 1.61 38.75
N ALA A 41 -21.09 1.20 40.01
CA ALA A 41 -20.22 0.09 40.35
C ALA A 41 -20.73 -1.21 39.71
N TRP A 42 -19.84 -1.95 39.06
CA TRP A 42 -20.15 -3.22 38.41
C TRP A 42 -20.38 -4.30 39.47
N SER A 43 -21.64 -4.57 39.79
CA SER A 43 -22.04 -5.67 40.67
C SER A 43 -22.17 -6.98 39.88
N PRO A 44 -21.46 -8.06 40.25
CA PRO A 44 -21.52 -9.34 39.57
C PRO A 44 -22.72 -10.17 40.05
N ASP A 45 -23.93 -9.64 39.91
CA ASP A 45 -25.16 -10.39 40.19
C ASP A 45 -26.31 -9.98 39.27
N SER A 46 -26.13 -10.29 37.98
CA SER A 46 -27.27 -10.60 37.12
C SER A 46 -27.01 -11.93 36.45
N SER A 47 -27.71 -12.96 36.93
CA SER A 47 -27.73 -14.28 36.29
C SER A 47 -28.49 -14.21 34.96
N LYS A 48 -27.92 -13.52 33.97
CA LYS A 48 -28.23 -13.78 32.57
C LYS A 48 -27.87 -15.24 32.34
N LYS A 49 -28.90 -16.08 32.23
CA LYS A 49 -28.74 -17.42 31.68
C LYS A 49 -28.09 -17.25 30.32
N THR A 50 -26.84 -17.70 30.20
CA THR A 50 -26.19 -17.85 28.92
C THR A 50 -27.04 -18.81 28.11
N ASN A 51 -27.82 -18.29 27.17
CA ASN A 51 -28.35 -19.08 26.08
C ASN A 51 -27.15 -19.38 25.17
N SER A 52 -26.27 -20.28 25.62
CA SER A 52 -25.20 -20.82 24.79
C SER A 52 -25.85 -21.32 23.51
N GLY A 53 -25.52 -20.71 22.38
CA GLY A 53 -26.16 -21.00 21.10
C GLY A 53 -26.17 -22.50 20.86
N VAL A 54 -27.38 -23.09 20.75
CA VAL A 54 -27.52 -24.55 20.74
C VAL A 54 -26.95 -25.07 19.43
N PHE A 55 -25.70 -25.52 19.46
CA PHE A 55 -25.05 -26.12 18.31
C PHE A 55 -25.83 -27.38 17.87
N PRO A 56 -25.92 -27.64 16.55
CA PRO A 56 -26.29 -28.96 16.06
C PRO A 56 -25.39 -30.02 16.71
N ARG A 57 -25.92 -31.22 17.02
CA ARG A 57 -25.21 -32.26 17.80
C ARG A 57 -23.77 -32.51 17.34
N GLY A 58 -23.52 -32.59 16.02
CA GLY A 58 -22.17 -32.80 15.49
C GLY A 58 -21.18 -31.67 15.75
N ILE A 59 -21.64 -30.41 15.85
CA ILE A 59 -20.79 -29.27 16.25
C ILE A 59 -20.64 -29.24 17.78
N GLN A 60 -21.67 -29.62 18.54
CA GLN A 60 -21.57 -29.77 20.00
C GLN A 60 -20.53 -30.83 20.40
N ASP A 61 -20.50 -31.96 19.70
CA ASP A 61 -19.49 -33.02 19.92
C ASP A 61 -18.06 -32.52 19.66
N LEU A 62 -17.87 -31.63 18.67
CA LEU A 62 -16.60 -30.98 18.36
C LEU A 62 -16.25 -29.87 19.38
N ALA A 63 -17.22 -29.09 19.86
CA ALA A 63 -17.03 -28.11 20.92
C ALA A 63 -16.57 -28.79 22.23
N ASP A 64 -17.19 -29.92 22.58
CA ASP A 64 -16.80 -30.73 23.74
C ASP A 64 -15.42 -31.39 23.55
N LYS A 65 -15.05 -31.77 22.32
CA LYS A 65 -13.70 -32.25 21.97
C LYS A 65 -12.66 -31.14 22.15
N LEU A 66 -12.94 -29.93 21.65
CA LEU A 66 -12.06 -28.78 21.79
C LEU A 66 -11.89 -28.38 23.27
N ARG A 67 -12.99 -28.32 24.03
CA ARG A 67 -12.95 -28.04 25.48
C ARG A 67 -12.12 -29.07 26.27
N LYS A 68 -12.10 -30.35 25.85
CA LYS A 68 -11.20 -31.37 26.42
C LYS A 68 -9.73 -31.13 26.01
N ALA A 69 -9.49 -30.77 24.75
CA ALA A 69 -8.16 -30.46 24.23
C ALA A 69 -7.53 -29.19 24.85
N MET A 70 -8.30 -28.29 25.46
CA MET A 70 -7.75 -27.16 26.24
C MET A 70 -6.88 -27.57 27.44
N ASN A 71 -6.94 -28.85 27.85
CA ASN A 71 -6.08 -29.43 28.88
C ASN A 71 -4.91 -30.25 28.30
N ASP A 72 -4.85 -30.44 26.98
CA ASP A 72 -3.79 -31.18 26.28
C ASP A 72 -3.33 -30.40 25.02
N PRO A 73 -2.24 -29.62 25.14
CA PRO A 73 -1.78 -28.76 24.05
C PRO A 73 -1.33 -29.53 22.80
N SER A 74 -1.09 -30.85 22.89
CA SER A 74 -0.66 -31.66 21.74
C SER A 74 -1.77 -31.89 20.70
N HIS A 75 -3.04 -31.82 21.14
CA HIS A 75 -4.21 -32.05 20.29
C HIS A 75 -5.04 -30.78 20.04
N LEU A 76 -4.69 -29.67 20.69
CA LEU A 76 -5.46 -28.42 20.65
C LEU A 76 -5.60 -27.83 19.24
N SER A 77 -4.51 -27.72 18.48
CA SER A 77 -4.53 -27.14 17.13
C SER A 77 -5.36 -27.96 16.13
N GLN A 78 -5.30 -29.29 16.23
CA GLN A 78 -6.14 -30.18 15.42
C GLN A 78 -7.62 -30.04 15.81
N ALA A 79 -7.94 -30.05 17.11
CA ALA A 79 -9.32 -29.92 17.58
C ALA A 79 -9.91 -28.54 17.23
N PHE A 80 -9.11 -27.48 17.24
CA PHE A 80 -9.50 -26.13 16.83
C PHE A 80 -9.82 -26.09 15.33
N ALA A 81 -8.93 -26.60 14.48
CA ALA A 81 -9.16 -26.66 13.03
C ALA A 81 -10.40 -27.51 12.66
N GLU A 82 -10.60 -28.67 13.31
CA GLU A 82 -11.80 -29.50 13.13
C GLU A 82 -13.09 -28.77 13.56
N PHE A 83 -13.05 -27.99 14.64
CA PHE A 83 -14.19 -27.17 15.07
C PHE A 83 -14.48 -26.04 14.09
N CYS A 84 -13.48 -25.23 13.71
CA CYS A 84 -13.65 -24.10 12.80
C CYS A 84 -14.14 -24.55 11.42
N THR A 85 -13.60 -25.64 10.87
CA THR A 85 -14.04 -26.20 9.59
C THR A 85 -15.45 -26.80 9.60
N ALA A 86 -16.04 -27.07 10.78
CA ALA A 86 -17.45 -27.42 10.89
C ALA A 86 -18.35 -26.20 11.16
N ALA A 87 -17.87 -25.25 11.96
CA ALA A 87 -18.62 -24.09 12.43
C ALA A 87 -18.74 -22.98 11.37
N TYR A 88 -17.64 -22.58 10.73
CA TYR A 88 -17.61 -21.45 9.78
C TYR A 88 -18.08 -21.83 8.35
N VAL A 89 -18.42 -23.09 8.09
CA VAL A 89 -19.03 -23.50 6.81
C VAL A 89 -20.41 -22.87 6.59
N LYS A 90 -21.11 -22.49 7.65
CA LYS A 90 -22.41 -21.81 7.55
C LYS A 90 -22.46 -20.51 8.37
N PRO A 91 -22.96 -19.41 7.78
CA PRO A 91 -23.14 -18.14 8.51
C PRO A 91 -24.01 -18.28 9.77
N GLU A 92 -25.02 -19.15 9.74
CA GLU A 92 -25.96 -19.37 10.85
C GLU A 92 -25.32 -19.94 12.14
N TRP A 93 -24.07 -20.43 12.06
CA TRP A 93 -23.33 -20.99 13.21
C TRP A 93 -22.09 -20.18 13.58
N ALA A 94 -21.56 -19.35 12.67
CA ALA A 94 -20.34 -18.58 12.87
C ALA A 94 -20.41 -17.64 14.09
N GLY A 95 -21.57 -17.01 14.33
CA GLY A 95 -21.77 -16.13 15.50
C GLY A 95 -21.61 -16.85 16.83
N ALA A 96 -22.46 -17.86 17.09
CA ALA A 96 -22.39 -18.68 18.30
C ALA A 96 -21.05 -19.42 18.47
N ALA A 97 -20.40 -19.80 17.36
CA ALA A 97 -19.06 -20.38 17.39
C ALA A 97 -18.00 -19.35 17.83
N SER A 98 -18.12 -18.10 17.40
CA SER A 98 -17.19 -17.03 17.76
C SER A 98 -17.37 -16.60 19.22
N GLU A 99 -18.61 -16.51 19.71
CA GLU A 99 -18.91 -16.32 21.14
C GLU A 99 -18.28 -17.45 21.99
N PHE A 100 -18.51 -18.71 21.60
CA PHE A 100 -17.93 -19.87 22.29
C PHE A 100 -16.39 -19.88 22.28
N LEU A 101 -15.76 -19.50 21.16
CA LEU A 101 -14.30 -19.40 21.08
C LEU A 101 -13.76 -18.25 21.92
N ALA A 102 -14.43 -17.09 21.94
CA ALA A 102 -14.05 -15.97 22.80
C ALA A 102 -14.13 -16.35 24.29
N GLU A 103 -15.22 -16.98 24.74
CA GLU A 103 -15.35 -17.51 26.11
C GLU A 103 -14.29 -18.59 26.43
N LEU A 104 -14.00 -19.48 25.48
CA LEU A 104 -13.08 -20.60 25.73
C LEU A 104 -11.61 -20.17 25.83
N PHE A 105 -11.24 -19.11 25.10
CA PHE A 105 -9.87 -18.58 25.03
C PHE A 105 -9.66 -17.27 25.81
N GLU A 106 -10.60 -16.87 26.66
CA GLU A 106 -10.43 -15.77 27.62
C GLU A 106 -9.20 -16.03 28.51
N GLY A 107 -8.26 -15.08 28.55
CA GLY A 107 -6.96 -15.22 29.22
C GLY A 107 -5.97 -16.18 28.53
N ARG A 108 -6.27 -16.62 27.29
CA ARG A 108 -5.42 -17.47 26.43
C ARG A 108 -5.39 -16.96 24.99
N GLU A 109 -5.53 -15.65 24.81
CA GLU A 109 -5.63 -14.96 23.52
C GLU A 109 -4.43 -15.28 22.61
N GLU A 110 -3.24 -15.46 23.19
CA GLU A 110 -2.04 -15.84 22.43
C GLU A 110 -2.17 -17.19 21.70
N GLN A 111 -2.79 -18.19 22.33
CA GLN A 111 -2.98 -19.51 21.72
C GLN A 111 -4.01 -19.43 20.59
N LEU A 112 -5.10 -18.68 20.82
CA LEU A 112 -6.11 -18.40 19.80
C LEU A 112 -5.49 -17.69 18.59
N ALA A 113 -4.73 -16.62 18.82
CA ALA A 113 -4.09 -15.83 17.78
C ALA A 113 -3.05 -16.64 16.96
N GLU A 114 -2.36 -17.59 17.58
CA GLU A 114 -1.42 -18.47 16.87
C GLU A 114 -2.12 -19.46 15.93
N MET A 115 -3.30 -19.97 16.32
CA MET A 115 -4.10 -20.92 15.56
C MET A 115 -5.07 -20.27 14.56
N ALA A 116 -5.52 -19.04 14.80
CA ALA A 116 -6.54 -18.36 14.01
C ALA A 116 -6.18 -18.24 12.51
N HIS A 117 -7.15 -18.54 11.65
CA HIS A 117 -7.02 -18.49 10.21
C HIS A 117 -7.81 -17.30 9.63
N VAL A 118 -7.15 -16.48 8.79
CA VAL A 118 -7.75 -15.29 8.17
C VAL A 118 -9.11 -15.58 7.47
N PRO A 119 -9.32 -16.68 6.73
CA PRO A 119 -10.62 -16.98 6.14
C PRO A 119 -11.76 -17.10 7.17
N ASP A 120 -11.50 -17.73 8.32
CA ASP A 120 -12.51 -17.93 9.38
C ASP A 120 -12.88 -16.58 10.02
N LEU A 121 -11.89 -15.70 10.25
CA LEU A 121 -12.09 -14.34 10.73
C LEU A 121 -12.94 -13.49 9.76
N ILE A 122 -12.73 -13.66 8.45
CA ILE A 122 -13.53 -12.96 7.42
C ILE A 122 -14.98 -13.49 7.40
N ILE A 123 -15.20 -14.77 7.71
CA ILE A 123 -16.55 -15.33 7.84
C ILE A 123 -17.21 -14.82 9.12
N GLU A 124 -16.50 -14.76 10.25
CA GLU A 124 -16.98 -14.13 11.49
C GLU A 124 -17.49 -12.71 11.22
N LEU A 125 -16.65 -11.85 10.64
CA LEU A 125 -17.00 -10.47 10.27
C LEU A 125 -18.18 -10.40 9.29
N ALA A 126 -18.27 -11.32 8.32
CA ALA A 126 -19.40 -11.39 7.39
C ALA A 126 -20.73 -11.74 8.08
N THR A 127 -20.69 -12.22 9.32
CA THR A 127 -21.88 -12.47 10.15
C THR A 127 -22.18 -11.40 11.20
N GLY A 128 -21.45 -10.28 11.18
CA GLY A 128 -21.63 -9.20 12.17
C GLY A 128 -21.06 -9.53 13.56
N HIS A 129 -20.17 -10.51 13.65
CA HIS A 129 -19.41 -10.81 14.87
C HIS A 129 -17.95 -10.40 14.65
N TYR A 130 -17.19 -10.18 15.72
CA TYR A 130 -15.81 -9.66 15.59
C TYR A 130 -14.89 -10.00 16.78
N ALA A 131 -15.38 -10.75 17.78
CA ALA A 131 -14.66 -10.99 19.03
C ALA A 131 -13.37 -11.79 18.82
N VAL A 132 -13.43 -12.88 18.05
CA VAL A 132 -12.26 -13.73 17.75
C VAL A 132 -11.28 -12.97 16.88
N THR A 133 -11.77 -12.22 15.89
CA THR A 133 -10.97 -11.34 15.04
C THR A 133 -10.24 -10.28 15.86
N PHE A 134 -10.91 -9.62 16.80
CA PHE A 134 -10.31 -8.60 17.66
C PHE A 134 -9.26 -9.19 18.60
N MET A 135 -9.54 -10.33 19.25
CA MET A 135 -8.57 -11.05 20.09
C MET A 135 -7.34 -11.47 19.28
N ALA A 136 -7.52 -12.04 18.08
CA ALA A 136 -6.41 -12.46 17.24
C ALA A 136 -5.59 -11.26 16.71
N ALA A 137 -6.24 -10.24 16.18
CA ALA A 137 -5.59 -9.07 15.58
C ALA A 137 -4.86 -8.21 16.62
N SER A 138 -5.41 -8.02 17.81
CA SER A 138 -4.74 -7.28 18.90
C SER A 138 -3.47 -7.98 19.37
N VAL A 139 -3.47 -9.31 19.51
CA VAL A 139 -2.25 -10.08 19.78
C VAL A 139 -1.25 -10.00 18.64
N TRP A 140 -1.70 -10.05 17.37
CA TRP A 140 -0.80 -9.90 16.22
C TRP A 140 -0.16 -8.50 16.17
N ALA A 141 -0.89 -7.45 16.50
CA ALA A 141 -0.36 -6.10 16.65
C ALA A 141 0.66 -6.01 17.80
N ALA A 142 0.34 -6.57 18.97
CA ALA A 142 1.23 -6.59 20.13
C ALA A 142 2.53 -7.40 19.89
N LYS A 143 2.44 -8.53 19.17
CA LYS A 143 3.59 -9.35 18.76
C LYS A 143 4.34 -8.80 17.53
N GLY A 144 3.77 -7.81 16.82
CA GLY A 144 4.34 -7.27 15.58
C GLY A 144 4.27 -8.22 14.38
N ASP A 145 3.28 -9.12 14.31
CA ASP A 145 3.08 -10.03 13.16
C ASP A 145 2.45 -9.27 11.96
N VAL A 146 3.28 -8.44 11.33
CA VAL A 146 2.95 -7.68 10.12
C VAL A 146 2.46 -8.60 9.00
N ALA A 147 2.89 -9.86 8.95
CA ALA A 147 2.52 -10.79 7.89
C ALA A 147 1.10 -11.36 8.04
N ARG A 148 0.61 -11.61 9.27
CA ARG A 148 -0.80 -11.96 9.52
C ARG A 148 -1.70 -10.73 9.38
N MET A 149 -1.32 -9.60 9.96
CA MET A 149 -2.08 -8.34 9.83
C MET A 149 -2.22 -7.91 8.37
N SER A 150 -1.16 -7.99 7.56
CA SER A 150 -1.22 -7.68 6.13
C SER A 150 -2.15 -8.61 5.36
N ARG A 151 -2.20 -9.91 5.68
CA ARG A 151 -3.11 -10.87 5.04
C ARG A 151 -4.57 -10.68 5.45
N LEU A 152 -4.84 -10.29 6.70
CA LEU A 152 -6.18 -9.91 7.14
C LEU A 152 -6.64 -8.63 6.42
N ALA A 153 -5.77 -7.61 6.33
CA ALA A 153 -6.00 -6.42 5.52
C ALA A 153 -6.24 -6.77 4.02
N GLU A 154 -5.38 -7.63 3.46
CA GLU A 154 -5.57 -8.53 2.30
C GLU A 154 -7.05 -8.82 2.02
N ALA A 155 -7.60 -9.73 2.81
CA ALA A 155 -8.93 -10.25 2.63
C ALA A 155 -10.03 -9.19 2.88
N LEU A 156 -9.88 -8.33 3.89
CA LEU A 156 -10.85 -7.27 4.21
C LEU A 156 -11.15 -6.34 3.03
N ALA A 157 -10.11 -5.82 2.36
CA ALA A 157 -10.32 -4.96 1.19
C ALA A 157 -10.90 -5.73 -0.01
N ALA A 158 -10.59 -7.02 -0.14
CA ALA A 158 -11.14 -7.88 -1.19
C ALA A 158 -12.63 -8.21 -0.95
N THR A 159 -13.08 -8.25 0.31
CA THR A 159 -14.47 -8.57 0.70
C THR A 159 -15.31 -7.36 1.11
N GLN A 160 -14.77 -6.13 1.00
CA GLN A 160 -15.43 -4.87 1.37
C GLN A 160 -16.90 -4.73 0.92
N SER A 161 -17.27 -5.24 -0.25
CA SER A 161 -18.64 -5.15 -0.80
C SER A 161 -19.67 -6.03 -0.09
N LYS A 162 -19.22 -6.89 0.83
CA LYS A 162 -20.04 -7.79 1.66
C LYS A 162 -19.90 -7.50 3.15
N LEU A 163 -19.00 -6.61 3.54
CA LEU A 163 -18.66 -6.30 4.93
C LEU A 163 -18.92 -4.81 5.19
N SER A 164 -20.08 -4.50 5.73
CA SER A 164 -20.52 -3.12 6.05
C SER A 164 -21.02 -2.98 7.49
N GLY A 165 -20.48 -3.80 8.40
CA GLY A 165 -20.73 -3.68 9.84
C GLY A 165 -19.87 -2.54 10.43
N VAL A 166 -20.39 -1.89 11.47
CA VAL A 166 -19.68 -0.86 12.27
C VAL A 166 -18.32 -1.40 12.73
N GLU A 167 -18.33 -2.62 13.23
CA GLU A 167 -17.21 -3.28 13.87
C GLU A 167 -16.13 -3.72 12.84
N VAL A 168 -16.52 -3.87 11.57
CA VAL A 168 -15.58 -4.07 10.47
C VAL A 168 -14.79 -2.78 10.20
N VAL A 169 -15.43 -1.61 10.29
CA VAL A 169 -14.78 -0.32 10.12
C VAL A 169 -13.76 -0.10 11.23
N ASP A 170 -14.10 -0.40 12.49
CA ASP A 170 -13.15 -0.36 13.61
C ASP A 170 -11.93 -1.28 13.38
N VAL A 171 -12.16 -2.53 12.98
CA VAL A 171 -11.07 -3.48 12.67
C VAL A 171 -10.21 -2.97 11.50
N MET A 172 -10.80 -2.39 10.45
CA MET A 172 -10.05 -1.80 9.34
C MET A 172 -9.21 -0.59 9.78
N LEU A 173 -9.74 0.28 10.65
CA LEU A 173 -9.03 1.47 11.15
C LEU A 173 -7.90 1.06 12.11
N ALA A 174 -8.13 0.13 13.03
CA ALA A 174 -7.11 -0.40 13.93
C ALA A 174 -5.97 -1.12 13.19
N LEU A 175 -6.30 -1.91 12.16
CA LEU A 175 -5.30 -2.53 11.27
C LEU A 175 -4.54 -1.48 10.45
N ALA A 176 -5.20 -0.43 9.98
CA ALA A 176 -4.52 0.64 9.27
C ALA A 176 -3.54 1.39 10.18
N ALA A 177 -3.96 1.77 11.39
CA ALA A 177 -3.09 2.35 12.40
C ALA A 177 -1.88 1.43 12.70
N SER A 178 -2.11 0.12 12.85
CA SER A 178 -1.08 -0.89 13.12
C SER A 178 -0.10 -1.16 11.96
N LEU A 179 -0.51 -0.89 10.72
CA LEU A 179 0.28 -1.14 9.51
C LEU A 179 0.86 0.14 8.87
N ALA A 180 0.60 1.31 9.44
CA ALA A 180 0.84 2.59 8.78
C ALA A 180 2.31 2.86 8.41
N ILE A 181 3.25 2.50 9.28
CA ILE A 181 4.70 2.69 9.05
C ILE A 181 5.28 1.46 8.34
N SER A 182 5.04 0.26 8.88
CA SER A 182 5.57 -0.99 8.33
C SER A 182 5.06 -1.32 6.91
N ARG A 183 3.80 -0.97 6.56
CA ARG A 183 3.14 -1.31 5.29
C ARG A 183 2.21 -0.18 4.78
N TYR A 184 2.73 1.04 4.71
CA TYR A 184 1.99 2.26 4.30
C TYR A 184 0.91 2.08 3.19
N PRO A 185 1.19 1.49 2.01
CA PRO A 185 0.17 1.40 0.95
C PRO A 185 -1.04 0.54 1.33
N ARG A 186 -0.85 -0.43 2.23
CA ARG A 186 -1.92 -1.31 2.75
C ARG A 186 -2.81 -0.54 3.73
N ALA A 187 -2.20 0.20 4.64
CA ALA A 187 -2.91 1.05 5.59
C ALA A 187 -3.68 2.18 4.89
N GLU A 188 -3.08 2.82 3.87
CA GLU A 188 -3.72 3.85 3.06
C GLU A 188 -4.93 3.29 2.30
N GLN A 189 -4.81 2.07 1.74
CA GLN A 189 -5.97 1.38 1.14
C GLN A 189 -7.08 1.13 2.16
N LEU A 190 -6.77 0.65 3.37
CA LEU A 190 -7.78 0.39 4.40
C LEU A 190 -8.51 1.67 4.83
N VAL A 191 -7.81 2.78 5.09
CA VAL A 191 -8.47 4.05 5.48
C VAL A 191 -9.32 4.60 4.34
N ASN A 192 -8.89 4.47 3.08
CA ASN A 192 -9.71 4.89 1.93
C ASN A 192 -11.01 4.08 1.78
N ILE A 193 -11.06 2.85 2.31
CA ILE A 193 -12.25 1.98 2.31
C ILE A 193 -13.12 2.23 3.55
N ALA A 194 -12.49 2.44 4.70
CA ALA A 194 -13.17 2.62 5.99
C ALA A 194 -13.74 4.03 6.17
N ALA A 195 -13.01 5.08 5.77
CA ALA A 195 -13.40 6.48 6.02
C ALA A 195 -14.76 6.89 5.39
N PRO A 196 -15.18 6.41 4.21
CA PRO A 196 -16.54 6.66 3.68
C PRO A 196 -17.65 5.90 4.43
N GLN A 197 -17.30 4.90 5.23
CA GLN A 197 -18.23 4.06 6.00
C GLN A 197 -18.25 4.44 7.50
N ALA A 198 -17.30 5.27 7.94
CA ALA A 198 -17.17 5.72 9.32
C ALA A 198 -18.38 6.56 9.77
N ALA A 199 -19.07 6.07 10.80
CA ALA A 199 -20.08 6.78 11.58
C ALA A 199 -19.39 7.65 12.67
N PRO A 200 -20.08 8.59 13.36
CA PRO A 200 -19.43 9.48 14.34
C PRO A 200 -18.79 8.76 15.53
N GLU A 201 -19.21 7.54 15.85
CA GLU A 201 -18.57 6.69 16.86
C GLU A 201 -17.13 6.27 16.47
N HIS A 202 -16.78 6.29 15.18
CA HIS A 202 -15.45 5.95 14.66
C HIS A 202 -14.53 7.17 14.54
N GLU A 203 -14.97 8.38 14.92
CA GLU A 203 -14.21 9.62 14.66
C GLU A 203 -12.82 9.59 15.33
N GLU A 204 -12.73 9.06 16.55
CA GLU A 204 -11.47 8.89 17.29
C GLU A 204 -10.55 7.87 16.60
N ALA A 205 -11.05 6.67 16.27
CA ALA A 205 -10.29 5.64 15.57
C ALA A 205 -9.83 6.10 14.16
N LEU A 206 -10.63 6.90 13.47
CA LEU A 206 -10.30 7.48 12.17
C LEU A 206 -9.25 8.59 12.31
N ALA A 207 -9.31 9.41 13.36
CA ALA A 207 -8.28 10.40 13.68
C ALA A 207 -6.95 9.72 14.02
N GLU A 208 -6.96 8.66 14.84
CA GLU A 208 -5.77 7.85 15.13
C GLU A 208 -5.19 7.22 13.86
N ALA A 209 -6.01 6.55 13.03
CA ALA A 209 -5.55 5.92 11.80
C ALA A 209 -4.94 6.94 10.82
N ARG A 210 -5.49 8.16 10.74
CA ARG A 210 -4.92 9.28 9.96
C ARG A 210 -3.60 9.77 10.54
N LEU A 211 -3.50 9.95 11.86
CA LEU A 211 -2.28 10.35 12.56
C LEU A 211 -1.13 9.36 12.29
N TRP A 212 -1.38 8.06 12.43
CA TRP A 212 -0.40 7.03 12.11
C TRP A 212 -0.07 6.97 10.61
N LEU A 213 -1.04 7.18 9.71
CA LEU A 213 -0.76 7.31 8.27
C LEU A 213 0.10 8.52 7.94
N ALA A 214 -0.09 9.67 8.59
CA ALA A 214 0.77 10.82 8.41
C ALA A 214 2.22 10.52 8.87
N ALA A 215 2.40 9.79 9.97
CA ALA A 215 3.72 9.33 10.42
C ALA A 215 4.35 8.37 9.39
N GLY A 216 3.58 7.37 8.95
CA GLY A 216 3.99 6.43 7.90
C GLY A 216 4.34 7.14 6.59
N ARG A 217 3.63 8.21 6.21
CA ARG A 217 3.91 9.01 5.02
C ARG A 217 5.27 9.71 5.10
N ALA A 218 5.63 10.26 6.26
CA ALA A 218 6.91 10.91 6.48
C ALA A 218 8.09 9.93 6.33
N VAL A 219 7.93 8.67 6.77
CA VAL A 219 9.01 7.66 6.73
C VAL A 219 8.88 6.64 5.58
N ARG A 220 7.90 6.79 4.67
CA ARG A 220 7.65 5.79 3.61
C ARG A 220 8.82 5.60 2.65
N ALA A 221 9.61 6.65 2.43
CA ALA A 221 10.78 6.66 1.56
C ALA A 221 12.05 6.08 2.22
N CYS A 222 12.01 5.83 3.52
CA CYS A 222 13.08 5.18 4.26
C CYS A 222 13.13 3.67 3.97
N ASP A 223 14.32 3.09 4.10
CA ASP A 223 14.54 1.65 4.04
C ASP A 223 13.76 0.90 5.14
N GLN A 224 13.50 -0.39 4.93
CA GLN A 224 12.68 -1.19 5.84
C GLN A 224 13.21 -1.19 7.28
N GLU A 225 14.54 -1.31 7.47
CA GLU A 225 15.18 -1.27 8.79
C GLU A 225 14.91 0.06 9.54
N VAL A 226 14.94 1.18 8.83
CA VAL A 226 14.64 2.51 9.38
C VAL A 226 13.14 2.64 9.70
N ARG A 227 12.25 2.08 8.88
CA ARG A 227 10.81 2.06 9.16
C ARG A 227 10.47 1.18 10.37
N ASP A 228 11.09 0.02 10.50
CA ASP A 228 10.88 -0.89 11.65
C ASP A 228 11.41 -0.25 12.95
N MET A 229 12.53 0.48 12.88
CA MET A 229 13.00 1.32 13.98
C MET A 229 11.96 2.40 14.34
N TRP A 230 11.44 3.16 13.37
CA TRP A 230 10.43 4.19 13.64
C TRP A 230 9.14 3.60 14.23
N GLU A 231 8.62 2.50 13.70
CA GLU A 231 7.47 1.78 14.28
C GLU A 231 7.73 1.43 15.75
N GLN A 232 8.87 0.80 16.07
CA GLN A 232 9.21 0.43 17.45
C GLN A 232 9.29 1.65 18.40
N ARG A 233 9.89 2.76 17.94
CA ARG A 233 10.12 3.94 18.78
C ARG A 233 8.86 4.78 18.97
N LEU A 234 8.09 5.01 17.92
CA LEU A 234 6.84 5.77 17.96
C LEU A 234 5.76 5.06 18.80
N ARG A 235 5.76 3.72 18.83
CA ARG A 235 4.89 2.92 19.73
C ARG A 235 5.31 2.97 21.21
N ARG A 236 6.52 3.45 21.51
CA ARG A 236 7.10 3.48 22.87
C ARG A 236 7.78 4.83 23.16
N PRO A 237 7.02 5.94 23.18
CA PRO A 237 7.60 7.27 23.29
C PRO A 237 8.26 7.54 24.66
N GLN A 238 7.80 6.87 25.71
CA GLN A 238 8.38 6.99 27.06
C GLN A 238 9.72 6.24 27.24
N HIS A 239 10.19 5.50 26.22
CA HIS A 239 11.45 4.77 26.31
C HIS A 239 12.65 5.68 26.00
N PRO A 240 13.72 5.67 26.82
CA PRO A 240 14.89 6.52 26.58
C PRO A 240 15.74 5.99 25.42
N TRP A 241 15.41 6.42 24.20
CA TRP A 241 16.11 6.03 22.97
C TRP A 241 17.46 6.72 22.81
N THR A 242 18.45 5.98 22.30
CA THR A 242 19.72 6.52 21.80
C THR A 242 19.53 7.21 20.45
N TRP A 243 20.40 8.18 20.15
CA TRP A 243 20.43 8.90 18.87
C TRP A 243 21.88 9.17 18.39
N GLU A 244 22.79 8.28 18.78
CA GLU A 244 24.23 8.40 18.52
C GLU A 244 24.72 7.52 17.36
N GLY A 245 23.98 6.46 17.02
CA GLY A 245 24.33 5.50 15.99
C GLY A 245 24.21 6.06 14.55
N PRO A 246 24.90 5.44 13.57
CA PRO A 246 24.86 5.90 12.18
C PRO A 246 23.46 5.79 11.56
N VAL A 247 22.73 4.70 11.84
CA VAL A 247 21.35 4.49 11.38
C VAL A 247 20.40 5.51 12.01
N GLU A 248 20.55 5.79 13.31
CA GLU A 248 19.74 6.76 14.06
C GLU A 248 19.93 8.18 13.48
N ARG A 249 21.17 8.58 13.20
CA ARG A 249 21.49 9.88 12.57
C ARG A 249 21.01 9.98 11.13
N ALA A 250 21.09 8.89 10.35
CA ALA A 250 20.53 8.84 9.00
C ALA A 250 19.00 8.99 9.02
N ALA A 251 18.32 8.29 9.93
CA ALA A 251 16.87 8.38 10.12
C ALA A 251 16.42 9.80 10.52
N LEU A 252 17.14 10.46 11.44
CA LEU A 252 16.90 11.87 11.76
C LEU A 252 17.11 12.78 10.53
N THR A 253 18.19 12.58 9.77
CA THR A 253 18.47 13.38 8.57
C THR A 253 17.35 13.26 7.54
N GLN A 254 16.87 12.04 7.29
CA GLN A 254 15.74 11.78 6.39
C GLN A 254 14.44 12.40 6.91
N LEU A 255 14.19 12.36 8.22
CA LEU A 255 13.03 13.02 8.84
C LEU A 255 13.10 14.55 8.68
N ALA A 256 14.27 15.17 8.85
CA ALA A 256 14.44 16.63 8.71
C ALA A 256 14.10 17.15 7.30
N ASP A 257 14.26 16.33 6.26
CA ASP A 257 13.88 16.68 4.89
C ASP A 257 12.36 16.51 4.64
N GLN A 258 11.60 15.95 5.59
CA GLN A 258 10.15 15.77 5.53
C GLN A 258 9.38 16.61 6.56
N VAL A 259 10.04 17.08 7.63
CA VAL A 259 9.47 17.96 8.66
C VAL A 259 8.99 19.27 8.04
N ALA A 260 7.75 19.65 8.36
CA ALA A 260 7.12 20.89 7.94
C ALA A 260 6.24 21.44 9.08
N PRO A 261 6.11 22.77 9.24
CA PRO A 261 5.21 23.36 10.22
C PRO A 261 3.76 22.90 10.03
N GLY A 262 3.12 22.43 11.09
CA GLY A 262 1.75 21.89 11.03
C GLY A 262 1.65 20.49 10.43
N MET A 263 2.73 19.71 10.44
CA MET A 263 2.69 18.28 10.10
C MET A 263 1.71 17.54 11.02
N GLU A 264 0.73 16.84 10.43
CA GLU A 264 -0.29 16.08 11.18
C GLU A 264 0.29 15.11 12.22
N ALA A 265 1.45 14.51 11.93
CA ALA A 265 2.17 13.57 12.81
C ALA A 265 3.25 14.20 13.71
N GLU A 266 3.32 15.53 13.83
CA GLU A 266 4.32 16.23 14.67
C GLU A 266 4.36 15.68 16.11
N SER A 267 3.21 15.48 16.74
CA SER A 267 3.10 14.98 18.11
C SER A 267 3.73 13.60 18.34
N LEU A 268 3.68 12.72 17.34
CA LEU A 268 4.27 11.39 17.42
C LEU A 268 5.80 11.46 17.36
N PHE A 269 6.38 12.23 16.44
CA PHE A 269 7.83 12.35 16.32
C PHE A 269 8.46 13.17 17.46
N GLN A 270 7.83 14.28 17.84
CA GLN A 270 8.29 15.14 18.93
C GLN A 270 8.39 14.40 20.27
N ALA A 271 7.54 13.40 20.51
CA ALA A 271 7.54 12.59 21.72
C ALA A 271 8.73 11.61 21.85
N VAL A 272 9.53 11.43 20.79
CA VAL A 272 10.57 10.38 20.69
C VAL A 272 11.95 10.95 20.35
N VAL A 273 11.98 12.03 19.58
CA VAL A 273 13.18 12.68 19.06
C VAL A 273 13.73 13.71 20.07
N PRO A 274 15.04 13.96 20.16
CA PRO A 274 15.58 14.92 21.12
C PRO A 274 15.03 16.34 20.87
N ALA A 275 14.48 17.00 21.90
CA ALA A 275 13.79 18.28 21.76
C ALA A 275 14.62 19.36 21.05
N GLY A 276 15.89 19.54 21.44
CA GLY A 276 16.79 20.50 20.78
C GLY A 276 17.13 20.17 19.32
N TRP A 277 16.94 18.91 18.88
CA TRP A 277 17.01 18.57 17.46
C TRP A 277 15.70 18.94 16.75
N TRP A 278 14.54 18.68 17.37
CA TRP A 278 13.22 19.01 16.82
C TRP A 278 13.08 20.52 16.57
N GLU A 279 13.47 21.35 17.54
CA GLU A 279 13.48 22.81 17.43
C GLU A 279 14.33 23.31 16.25
N LEU A 280 15.52 22.71 16.05
CA LEU A 280 16.40 23.06 14.93
C LEU A 280 15.84 22.60 13.57
N ALA A 281 15.21 21.42 13.51
CA ALA A 281 14.58 20.90 12.30
C ALA A 281 13.38 21.77 11.88
N MET A 282 12.49 22.10 12.82
CA MET A 282 11.33 22.97 12.58
C MET A 282 11.74 24.37 12.13
N ARG A 283 12.72 24.98 12.82
CA ARG A 283 13.26 26.29 12.41
C ARG A 283 13.85 26.27 11.00
N ARG A 284 14.59 25.21 10.63
CA ARG A 284 15.11 25.05 9.26
C ARG A 284 13.98 24.93 8.24
N ALA A 285 12.89 24.23 8.56
CA ALA A 285 11.73 24.12 7.69
C ALA A 285 11.01 25.47 7.50
N GLU A 286 10.85 26.28 8.56
CA GLU A 286 10.33 27.65 8.47
C GLU A 286 11.22 28.55 7.60
N GLU A 287 12.54 28.52 7.82
CA GLU A 287 13.52 29.29 7.04
C GLU A 287 13.48 28.92 5.54
N LEU A 288 13.29 27.63 5.21
CA LEU A 288 13.09 27.15 3.83
C LEU A 288 11.79 27.66 3.20
N ILE A 289 10.67 27.65 3.94
CA ILE A 289 9.38 28.17 3.45
C ILE A 289 9.47 29.67 3.17
N HIS A 290 10.10 30.44 4.05
CA HIS A 290 10.34 31.87 3.83
C HIS A 290 11.26 32.14 2.63
N TYR A 291 12.31 31.33 2.46
CA TYR A 291 13.21 31.42 1.32
C TYR A 291 12.50 31.15 -0.02
N ASP A 292 11.70 30.08 -0.09
CA ASP A 292 10.89 29.72 -1.25
C ASP A 292 9.85 30.80 -1.60
N ALA A 293 9.21 31.39 -0.59
CA ALA A 293 8.27 32.49 -0.77
C ALA A 293 8.98 33.73 -1.38
N ALA A 294 10.15 34.10 -0.86
CA ALA A 294 10.94 35.21 -1.40
C ALA A 294 11.44 34.95 -2.84
N LEU A 295 11.78 33.69 -3.16
CA LEU A 295 12.16 33.27 -4.52
C LEU A 295 10.98 33.38 -5.50
N ARG A 296 9.78 32.97 -5.08
CA ARG A 296 8.55 33.13 -5.87
C ARG A 296 8.21 34.60 -6.08
N GLN A 297 8.32 35.43 -5.05
CA GLN A 297 8.08 36.88 -5.17
C GLN A 297 9.03 37.52 -6.19
N LYS A 298 10.35 37.29 -6.08
CA LYS A 298 11.34 37.78 -7.05
C LYS A 298 11.06 37.32 -8.48
N LYS A 299 10.58 36.07 -8.66
CA LYS A 299 10.21 35.52 -9.96
C LYS A 299 8.98 36.23 -10.57
N CYS A 300 8.03 36.66 -9.74
CA CYS A 300 6.90 37.48 -10.19
C CYS A 300 7.31 38.92 -10.51
N GLU A 301 8.12 39.56 -9.66
CA GLU A 301 8.65 40.91 -9.88
C GLU A 301 9.45 41.00 -11.20
N THR A 302 10.28 39.98 -11.49
CA THR A 302 11.02 39.87 -12.76
C THR A 302 10.11 39.77 -14.00
N HIS A 303 8.82 39.45 -13.83
CA HIS A 303 7.85 39.30 -14.91
C HIS A 303 7.00 40.57 -15.15
N GLU A 304 7.04 41.56 -14.25
CA GLU A 304 6.37 42.86 -14.46
C GLU A 304 7.22 43.87 -15.25
N ASP A 305 8.56 43.77 -15.19
CA ASP A 305 9.50 44.69 -15.86
C ASP A 305 9.73 44.39 -17.37
N THR A 306 8.92 43.52 -17.99
CA THR A 306 8.97 43.27 -19.44
C THR A 306 8.01 44.19 -20.18
N PRO A 307 8.46 45.07 -21.11
CA PRO A 307 7.56 45.95 -21.84
C PRO A 307 6.56 45.15 -22.68
N PRO A 308 5.30 45.60 -22.80
CA PRO A 308 4.26 44.82 -23.45
C PRO A 308 4.58 44.59 -24.94
N PRO A 309 4.45 43.35 -25.46
CA PRO A 309 4.57 43.10 -26.89
C PRO A 309 3.46 43.83 -27.65
N ALA A 310 3.78 44.31 -28.85
CA ALA A 310 2.88 45.10 -29.68
C ALA A 310 1.54 44.39 -29.96
N GLU A 311 0.48 45.18 -30.07
CA GLU A 311 -0.91 44.73 -30.22
C GLU A 311 -1.09 43.70 -31.36
N PRO A 312 -1.63 42.50 -31.09
CA PRO A 312 -2.12 41.63 -32.15
C PRO A 312 -3.43 42.19 -32.76
N PRO A 313 -3.67 41.97 -34.06
CA PRO A 313 -4.89 42.44 -34.74
C PRO A 313 -6.17 41.86 -34.13
N PRO A 314 -7.34 42.53 -34.31
CA PRO A 314 -8.55 42.27 -33.52
C PRO A 314 -9.06 40.83 -33.67
N MET A 315 -9.09 40.13 -32.53
CA MET A 315 -9.58 38.76 -32.45
C MET A 315 -11.11 38.74 -32.53
N VAL A 316 -11.66 38.14 -33.59
CA VAL A 316 -13.11 37.95 -33.75
C VAL A 316 -13.61 37.00 -32.67
N ILE A 317 -14.57 37.45 -31.86
CA ILE A 317 -15.16 36.65 -30.77
C ILE A 317 -16.07 35.57 -31.36
N GLY A 318 -15.48 34.44 -31.74
CA GLY A 318 -16.19 33.20 -32.04
C GLY A 318 -16.63 32.51 -30.75
N ARG A 319 -17.91 32.61 -30.39
CA ARG A 319 -18.50 31.80 -29.31
C ARG A 319 -18.46 30.31 -29.70
N PRO A 320 -17.87 29.41 -28.90
CA PRO A 320 -18.05 27.97 -29.11
C PRO A 320 -19.50 27.60 -28.78
N ILE A 321 -20.20 27.02 -29.75
CA ILE A 321 -21.56 26.52 -29.60
C ILE A 321 -21.51 25.24 -28.77
N VAL A 322 -22.24 25.21 -27.65
CA VAL A 322 -22.40 23.99 -26.85
C VAL A 322 -23.31 23.03 -27.62
N ILE A 323 -22.74 22.00 -28.23
CA ILE A 323 -23.50 20.90 -28.86
C ILE A 323 -23.64 19.77 -27.84
N TRP A 324 -24.79 19.71 -27.18
CA TRP A 324 -25.23 18.54 -26.43
C TRP A 324 -25.66 17.41 -27.39
N ARG A 325 -24.95 16.28 -27.29
CA ARG A 325 -25.38 14.93 -27.71
C ARG A 325 -24.66 13.97 -26.75
N LEU A 326 -25.29 13.21 -25.85
CA LEU A 326 -26.44 12.30 -26.04
C LEU A 326 -26.31 11.53 -27.38
N VAL A 327 -26.11 10.22 -27.43
CA VAL A 327 -26.19 9.17 -26.38
C VAL A 327 -25.42 7.90 -26.94
N PRO A 328 -25.35 6.73 -26.28
CA PRO A 328 -24.08 6.21 -25.72
C PRO A 328 -23.86 4.71 -26.06
N PHE A 329 -23.60 3.85 -25.06
CA PHE A 329 -23.94 2.41 -25.00
C PHE A 329 -23.73 1.58 -26.29
N CYS A 330 -22.63 0.83 -26.38
CA CYS A 330 -22.59 -0.39 -27.22
C CYS A 330 -21.60 -1.48 -26.73
N PHE A 331 -20.41 -1.12 -26.24
CA PHE A 331 -19.36 -2.13 -26.00
C PHE A 331 -19.41 -2.86 -24.65
N GLY A 332 -20.06 -2.29 -23.61
CA GLY A 332 -20.22 -2.97 -22.31
C GLY A 332 -21.30 -4.07 -22.29
N GLY A 333 -22.28 -4.02 -23.20
CA GLY A 333 -23.43 -4.93 -23.19
C GLY A 333 -23.12 -6.35 -23.67
N LEU A 334 -22.23 -6.51 -24.65
CA LEU A 334 -21.94 -7.80 -25.27
C LEU A 334 -21.14 -8.74 -24.35
N VAL A 335 -20.17 -8.21 -23.58
CA VAL A 335 -19.41 -9.00 -22.61
C VAL A 335 -20.28 -9.38 -21.40
N GLY A 336 -21.11 -8.44 -20.91
CA GLY A 336 -22.05 -8.70 -19.83
C GLY A 336 -23.11 -9.76 -20.18
N ALA A 337 -23.65 -9.72 -21.40
CA ALA A 337 -24.63 -10.71 -21.86
C ALA A 337 -24.03 -12.13 -21.96
N TRP A 338 -22.79 -12.27 -22.43
CA TRP A 338 -22.10 -13.56 -22.47
C TRP A 338 -21.76 -14.09 -21.07
N ALA A 339 -21.33 -13.24 -20.15
CA ALA A 339 -21.10 -13.63 -18.76
C ALA A 339 -22.39 -14.11 -18.07
N PHE A 340 -23.51 -13.43 -18.31
CA PHE A 340 -24.81 -13.80 -17.74
C PHE A 340 -25.35 -15.11 -18.33
N ALA A 341 -25.19 -15.34 -19.64
CA ALA A 341 -25.57 -16.58 -20.30
C ALA A 341 -24.73 -17.79 -19.80
N LEU A 342 -23.42 -17.62 -19.60
CA LEU A 342 -22.56 -18.65 -19.02
C LEU A 342 -22.90 -18.94 -17.55
N GLY A 343 -23.27 -17.92 -16.76
CA GLY A 343 -23.71 -18.09 -15.38
C GLY A 343 -25.00 -18.93 -15.24
N ILE A 344 -25.92 -18.81 -16.20
CA ILE A 344 -27.16 -19.61 -16.23
C ILE A 344 -26.91 -21.06 -16.68
N TYR A 345 -25.92 -21.31 -17.54
CA TYR A 345 -25.64 -22.66 -18.05
C TYR A 345 -24.82 -23.55 -17.10
N PHE A 346 -24.05 -22.94 -16.18
CA PHE A 346 -23.17 -23.66 -15.24
C PHE A 346 -23.58 -23.53 -13.76
N GLY A 347 -24.69 -22.84 -13.44
CA GLY A 347 -25.19 -22.68 -12.07
C GLY A 347 -26.29 -23.70 -11.69
N PRO A 348 -26.22 -24.36 -10.52
CA PRO A 348 -27.20 -25.37 -10.11
C PRO A 348 -28.43 -24.74 -9.41
N PHE A 349 -29.15 -23.84 -10.08
CA PHE A 349 -30.30 -23.13 -9.49
C PHE A 349 -31.53 -23.10 -10.41
N ASP A 350 -32.50 -23.97 -10.09
CA ASP A 350 -33.88 -23.90 -10.60
C ASP A 350 -34.55 -22.62 -10.08
N LEU A 351 -34.91 -21.70 -10.97
CA LEU A 351 -35.68 -20.50 -10.63
C LEU A 351 -37.14 -20.63 -11.09
N VAL A 352 -38.00 -20.85 -10.10
CA VAL A 352 -39.46 -20.95 -10.22
C VAL A 352 -40.03 -19.66 -10.85
N ARG A 353 -40.81 -19.81 -11.93
CA ARG A 353 -41.63 -18.72 -12.50
C ARG A 353 -42.95 -18.55 -11.72
N PRO A 354 -43.29 -17.34 -11.24
CA PRO A 354 -44.68 -16.91 -11.11
C PRO A 354 -45.27 -16.62 -12.50
N GLY A 355 -46.53 -16.99 -12.73
CA GLY A 355 -47.20 -16.86 -14.05
C GLY A 355 -48.33 -15.83 -14.10
N ALA A 356 -49.10 -15.90 -15.20
CA ALA A 356 -50.22 -15.01 -15.63
C ALA A 356 -49.78 -13.62 -16.17
N SER A 357 -50.32 -13.09 -17.28
CA SER A 357 -51.35 -13.58 -18.23
C SER A 357 -51.17 -12.93 -19.61
N VAL A 358 -51.07 -13.68 -20.71
CA VAL A 358 -52.13 -13.94 -21.74
C VAL A 358 -52.57 -12.73 -22.58
N ASN A 359 -52.06 -12.68 -23.83
CA ASN A 359 -52.76 -12.50 -25.13
C ASN A 359 -51.67 -12.49 -26.22
N GLU A 360 -51.65 -13.43 -27.19
CA GLU A 360 -52.36 -13.36 -28.49
C GLU A 360 -51.93 -12.12 -29.32
N VAL A 361 -51.44 -12.22 -30.57
CA VAL A 361 -51.61 -13.21 -31.65
C VAL A 361 -50.29 -13.40 -32.44
N GLY A 362 -50.12 -14.54 -33.13
CA GLY A 362 -49.05 -14.80 -34.12
C GLY A 362 -49.10 -13.94 -35.40
N ALA A 363 -48.38 -14.23 -36.48
CA ALA A 363 -47.55 -15.41 -36.76
C ALA A 363 -46.52 -15.14 -37.89
N ALA A 364 -45.42 -15.90 -37.86
CA ALA A 364 -44.77 -16.60 -38.98
C ALA A 364 -44.13 -15.89 -40.20
N ALA A 365 -43.25 -16.67 -40.84
CA ALA A 365 -42.72 -16.61 -42.22
C ALA A 365 -41.54 -15.66 -42.52
N ASP A 366 -40.36 -16.27 -42.70
CA ASP A 366 -39.58 -16.37 -43.96
C ASP A 366 -39.34 -15.14 -44.86
N GLY A 367 -38.22 -15.18 -45.62
CA GLY A 367 -38.19 -14.47 -46.92
C GLY A 367 -36.95 -13.65 -47.28
N GLN A 368 -35.76 -14.23 -47.11
CA GLN A 368 -34.56 -13.99 -47.93
C GLN A 368 -34.83 -13.48 -49.38
N THR A 369 -34.35 -12.27 -49.77
CA THR A 369 -33.77 -12.00 -51.11
C THR A 369 -33.01 -10.66 -51.25
N THR A 370 -31.89 -10.74 -51.97
CA THR A 370 -31.00 -9.70 -52.57
C THR A 370 -31.44 -9.32 -54.01
N PRO A 371 -30.70 -8.55 -54.85
CA PRO A 371 -29.84 -7.35 -54.69
C PRO A 371 -30.02 -6.27 -55.82
N GLY A 372 -29.09 -5.30 -55.93
CA GLY A 372 -28.84 -4.38 -57.08
C GLY A 372 -29.12 -2.91 -56.72
N GLY A 373 -28.37 -1.86 -57.09
CA GLY A 373 -27.13 -1.63 -57.88
C GLY A 373 -26.80 -0.09 -57.83
N GLU A 374 -25.88 0.54 -58.58
CA GLU A 374 -24.80 0.13 -59.49
C GLU A 374 -23.93 1.37 -59.87
N PHE A 375 -22.58 1.27 -59.94
CA PHE A 375 -21.62 2.27 -60.54
C PHE A 375 -21.52 3.69 -59.87
N SER A 376 -20.42 4.46 -59.83
CA SER A 376 -19.07 4.44 -60.45
C SER A 376 -17.99 5.19 -59.61
N GLN A 377 -16.71 4.84 -59.82
CA GLN A 377 -15.49 5.67 -59.62
C GLN A 377 -15.08 6.32 -60.99
N PRO A 378 -14.16 7.32 -61.13
CA PRO A 378 -12.75 7.26 -60.64
C PRO A 378 -11.99 8.59 -60.34
N GLY A 379 -10.73 8.44 -59.86
CA GLY A 379 -9.54 9.24 -60.24
C GLY A 379 -9.31 10.62 -59.57
N GLU A 380 -8.09 11.12 -59.33
CA GLU A 380 -6.70 10.61 -59.49
C GLU A 380 -5.75 11.27 -58.47
N GLU A 381 -4.61 10.59 -58.24
CA GLU A 381 -3.26 11.00 -57.76
C GLU A 381 -2.95 12.38 -57.10
N GLY A 382 -2.11 12.35 -56.05
CA GLY A 382 -1.50 13.54 -55.44
C GLY A 382 -0.62 13.23 -54.21
N GLU A 383 0.69 13.11 -54.41
CA GLU A 383 1.73 12.91 -53.39
C GLU A 383 1.90 14.13 -52.45
N PRO A 384 1.99 13.96 -51.10
CA PRO A 384 2.37 15.04 -50.19
C PRO A 384 3.88 14.99 -49.82
N PRO A 385 4.58 16.14 -49.76
CA PRO A 385 6.02 16.18 -49.54
C PRO A 385 6.43 16.04 -48.07
N SER A 386 7.68 15.67 -47.86
CA SER A 386 8.35 15.72 -46.56
C SER A 386 8.29 17.12 -45.94
N ALA A 387 7.58 17.26 -44.83
CA ALA A 387 7.61 18.45 -43.99
C ALA A 387 8.14 18.07 -42.60
N SER A 388 9.34 18.55 -42.29
CA SER A 388 9.94 18.47 -40.96
C SER A 388 9.06 19.18 -39.93
N VAL A 389 8.36 18.43 -39.09
CA VAL A 389 7.60 18.97 -37.96
C VAL A 389 8.57 19.27 -36.82
N SER A 390 9.22 20.43 -36.89
CA SER A 390 9.82 21.09 -35.73
C SER A 390 8.70 21.58 -34.82
N ALA A 391 8.12 20.68 -34.02
CA ALA A 391 7.16 21.04 -32.99
C ALA A 391 7.89 21.64 -31.78
N ASP A 392 7.97 22.97 -31.75
CA ASP A 392 8.47 23.76 -30.63
C ASP A 392 7.49 23.66 -29.44
N VAL A 393 7.62 22.59 -28.65
CA VAL A 393 6.75 22.31 -27.50
C VAL A 393 7.35 22.90 -26.23
N ARG A 394 6.97 24.14 -25.91
CA ARG A 394 7.20 24.74 -24.59
C ARG A 394 6.21 24.19 -23.56
N GLN A 395 6.36 22.91 -23.22
CA GLN A 395 5.79 22.32 -22.01
C GLN A 395 6.89 22.27 -20.93
N GLY A 396 6.51 22.44 -19.66
CA GLY A 396 7.46 22.25 -18.56
C GLY A 396 7.99 20.82 -18.55
N GLU A 397 9.29 20.63 -18.27
CA GLU A 397 9.91 19.31 -18.35
C GLU A 397 9.23 18.32 -17.39
N HIS A 398 8.85 17.15 -17.90
CA HIS A 398 8.24 16.08 -17.10
C HIS A 398 9.17 15.70 -15.93
N PRO A 399 8.67 15.44 -14.71
CA PRO A 399 9.51 15.10 -13.55
C PRO A 399 10.44 13.90 -13.84
N ASP A 400 9.95 12.88 -14.55
CA ASP A 400 10.79 11.73 -14.92
C ASP A 400 11.84 12.06 -16.00
N SER A 401 11.64 13.11 -16.80
CA SER A 401 12.66 13.62 -17.72
C SER A 401 13.80 14.30 -16.95
N LEU A 402 13.49 15.04 -15.88
CA LEU A 402 14.48 15.60 -14.96
C LEU A 402 15.22 14.49 -14.20
N TRP A 403 14.49 13.51 -13.66
CA TRP A 403 15.10 12.34 -13.00
C TRP A 403 16.04 11.58 -13.94
N ARG A 404 15.63 11.31 -15.18
CA ARG A 404 16.44 10.62 -16.20
C ARG A 404 17.77 11.34 -16.49
N LYS A 405 17.74 12.67 -16.61
CA LYS A 405 18.96 13.49 -16.81
C LYS A 405 19.87 13.43 -15.59
N GLU A 406 19.30 13.53 -14.39
CA GLU A 406 20.06 13.47 -13.14
C GLU A 406 20.66 12.08 -12.87
N GLU A 407 19.93 11.00 -13.13
CA GLU A 407 20.43 9.64 -12.91
C GLU A 407 21.49 9.23 -13.95
N SER A 408 21.33 9.66 -15.21
CA SER A 408 22.40 9.46 -16.21
C SER A 408 23.68 10.24 -15.86
N ARG A 409 23.57 11.46 -15.32
CA ARG A 409 24.71 12.21 -14.77
C ARG A 409 25.38 11.47 -13.61
N ARG A 410 24.61 10.96 -12.64
CA ARG A 410 25.13 10.21 -11.49
C ARG A 410 25.87 8.93 -11.89
N LEU A 411 25.39 8.22 -12.90
CA LEU A 411 26.08 7.04 -13.42
C LEU A 411 27.39 7.40 -14.12
N LEU A 412 27.43 8.49 -14.89
CA LEU A 412 28.66 8.99 -15.51
C LEU A 412 29.69 9.48 -14.47
N GLU A 413 29.25 10.08 -13.37
CA GLU A 413 30.13 10.48 -12.26
C GLU A 413 30.71 9.27 -11.50
N LYS A 414 29.94 8.19 -11.37
CA LYS A 414 30.41 6.93 -10.75
C LYS A 414 31.28 6.10 -11.70
N LEU A 415 31.04 6.17 -13.00
CA LEU A 415 31.73 5.39 -14.04
C LEU A 415 32.01 6.27 -15.28
N PRO A 416 33.09 7.06 -15.29
CA PRO A 416 33.45 7.92 -16.42
C PRO A 416 33.74 7.13 -17.70
N GLU A 417 34.07 5.84 -17.59
CA GLU A 417 34.27 4.92 -18.73
C GLU A 417 33.00 4.73 -19.58
N LEU A 418 31.81 4.92 -18.99
CA LEU A 418 30.55 4.92 -19.72
C LEU A 418 30.44 6.13 -20.67
N ALA A 419 31.11 7.25 -20.39
CA ALA A 419 31.17 8.38 -21.33
C ALA A 419 31.91 8.00 -22.61
N ALA A 420 33.05 7.30 -22.48
CA ALA A 420 33.82 6.83 -23.62
C ALA A 420 33.03 5.80 -24.44
N SER A 421 32.34 4.88 -23.76
CA SER A 421 31.41 3.94 -24.40
C SER A 421 30.28 4.66 -25.15
N GLY A 422 29.74 5.74 -24.56
CA GLY A 422 28.73 6.59 -25.17
C GLY A 422 29.20 7.32 -26.43
N GLU A 423 30.42 7.86 -26.44
CA GLU A 423 31.00 8.48 -27.64
C GLU A 423 31.32 7.46 -28.73
N LEU A 424 31.79 6.25 -28.37
CA LEU A 424 31.99 5.16 -29.33
C LEU A 424 30.68 4.78 -30.04
N LEU A 425 29.60 4.57 -29.27
CA LEU A 425 28.27 4.21 -29.77
C LEU A 425 27.55 5.34 -30.54
N LYS A 426 28.09 6.56 -30.60
CA LYS A 426 27.63 7.63 -31.52
C LYS A 426 28.25 7.55 -32.90
N HIS A 427 29.37 6.86 -33.04
CA HIS A 427 30.17 6.85 -34.28
C HIS A 427 30.11 5.52 -35.06
N GLY A 428 29.45 4.51 -34.52
CA GLY A 428 29.14 3.27 -35.24
C GLY A 428 27.73 2.76 -34.95
N GLY A 429 27.21 1.92 -35.85
CA GLY A 429 25.87 1.32 -35.71
C GLY A 429 25.90 -0.05 -35.04
N TRP A 430 24.73 -0.63 -34.78
CA TRP A 430 24.56 -1.94 -34.12
C TRP A 430 25.57 -3.02 -34.55
N GLU A 431 25.74 -3.27 -35.85
CA GLU A 431 26.64 -4.33 -36.35
C GLU A 431 28.13 -4.10 -36.01
N GLN A 432 28.54 -2.86 -35.78
CA GLN A 432 29.93 -2.51 -35.44
C GLN A 432 30.21 -2.65 -33.94
N HIS A 433 29.20 -2.51 -33.10
CA HIS A 433 29.30 -2.59 -31.63
C HIS A 433 28.60 -3.81 -31.03
N ARG A 434 28.20 -4.77 -31.87
CA ARG A 434 27.42 -5.93 -31.46
C ARG A 434 28.11 -6.76 -30.37
N ALA A 435 29.42 -7.04 -30.51
CA ALA A 435 30.17 -7.81 -29.51
C ALA A 435 30.19 -7.12 -28.14
N MET A 436 30.37 -5.80 -28.11
CA MET A 436 30.28 -4.97 -26.90
C MET A 436 28.87 -4.98 -26.30
N LEU A 437 27.84 -4.75 -27.13
CA LEU A 437 26.43 -4.63 -26.71
C LEU A 437 25.79 -5.96 -26.33
N GLU A 438 26.25 -7.08 -26.88
CA GLU A 438 25.85 -8.43 -26.50
C GLU A 438 26.74 -9.00 -25.37
N GLY A 439 27.74 -8.28 -24.88
CA GLY A 439 28.58 -8.70 -23.75
C GLY A 439 29.49 -9.89 -24.07
N GLU A 440 30.03 -9.92 -25.29
CA GLU A 440 30.97 -10.91 -25.81
C GLU A 440 32.44 -10.46 -25.72
N GLU A 441 32.70 -9.18 -25.38
CA GLU A 441 34.04 -8.66 -25.15
C GLU A 441 34.59 -9.03 -23.75
N GLU A 442 35.89 -9.35 -23.67
CA GLU A 442 36.54 -9.87 -22.45
C GLU A 442 36.49 -8.89 -21.27
N ASN A 443 36.52 -7.58 -21.56
CA ASN A 443 36.40 -6.47 -20.62
C ASN A 443 34.96 -6.05 -20.29
N LEU A 444 33.95 -6.57 -21.01
CA LEU A 444 32.54 -6.17 -20.90
C LEU A 444 31.59 -7.38 -20.94
N SER A 445 32.03 -8.51 -20.39
CA SER A 445 31.26 -9.77 -20.44
C SER A 445 29.92 -9.68 -19.72
N LYS A 446 28.93 -10.50 -20.12
CA LYS A 446 27.62 -10.62 -19.45
C LYS A 446 27.67 -10.86 -17.93
N ASN A 447 28.79 -11.35 -17.39
CA ASN A 447 28.97 -11.62 -15.96
C ASN A 447 29.57 -10.43 -15.18
N SER A 448 29.92 -9.33 -15.86
CA SER A 448 30.48 -8.13 -15.24
C SER A 448 29.37 -7.14 -14.84
N PRO A 449 29.43 -6.54 -13.63
CA PRO A 449 28.48 -5.51 -13.22
C PRO A 449 28.66 -4.18 -13.99
N GLU A 450 29.73 -4.01 -14.75
CA GLU A 450 29.94 -2.87 -15.66
C GLU A 450 29.04 -3.00 -16.90
N TYR A 451 28.80 -4.21 -17.39
CA TYR A 451 27.91 -4.48 -18.52
C TYR A 451 26.44 -4.19 -18.19
N GLU A 452 25.96 -4.57 -16.98
CA GLU A 452 24.61 -4.18 -16.51
C GLU A 452 24.47 -2.64 -16.50
N LYS A 453 25.46 -1.94 -15.94
CA LYS A 453 25.45 -0.47 -15.83
C LYS A 453 25.53 0.22 -17.19
N LEU A 454 26.23 -0.36 -18.18
CA LEU A 454 26.21 0.11 -19.57
C LEU A 454 24.80 0.02 -20.17
N LEU A 455 24.12 -1.12 -20.02
CA LEU A 455 22.75 -1.29 -20.52
C LEU A 455 21.76 -0.36 -19.82
N VAL A 456 21.86 -0.18 -18.50
CA VAL A 456 21.04 0.79 -17.74
C VAL A 456 21.33 2.22 -18.18
N TRP A 457 22.60 2.58 -18.40
CA TRP A 457 22.97 3.91 -18.91
C TRP A 457 22.38 4.17 -20.30
N LEU A 458 22.39 3.19 -21.21
CA LEU A 458 21.76 3.30 -22.54
C LEU A 458 20.22 3.42 -22.47
N HIS A 459 19.57 2.92 -21.42
CA HIS A 459 18.15 3.19 -21.18
C HIS A 459 17.91 4.65 -20.77
N LEU A 460 18.82 5.25 -20.00
CA LEU A 460 18.71 6.63 -19.51
C LEU A 460 19.19 7.65 -20.56
N SER A 461 20.20 7.31 -21.37
CA SER A 461 20.76 8.12 -22.44
C SER A 461 20.76 7.32 -23.76
N PRO A 462 19.67 7.37 -24.54
CA PRO A 462 19.56 6.60 -25.77
C PRO A 462 20.43 7.25 -26.85
N VAL A 463 21.06 6.42 -27.68
CA VAL A 463 21.95 6.86 -28.76
C VAL A 463 21.16 7.25 -30.01
N SER A 464 21.82 7.85 -31.00
CA SER A 464 21.15 8.24 -32.26
C SER A 464 20.76 7.07 -33.17
N ASP A 465 21.34 5.87 -32.97
CA ASP A 465 20.99 4.67 -33.72
C ASP A 465 19.76 3.96 -33.10
N ASP A 466 18.64 4.00 -33.84
CA ASP A 466 17.41 3.30 -33.47
C ASP A 466 17.56 1.77 -33.44
N ALA A 467 18.49 1.20 -34.22
CA ALA A 467 18.76 -0.24 -34.23
C ALA A 467 19.44 -0.72 -32.94
N ILE A 468 20.15 0.17 -32.24
CA ILE A 468 20.67 -0.07 -30.89
C ILE A 468 19.53 0.09 -29.87
N ASN A 469 18.81 1.22 -29.91
CA ASN A 469 17.72 1.52 -28.98
C ASN A 469 16.59 0.47 -28.98
N THR A 470 16.32 -0.17 -30.12
CA THR A 470 15.30 -1.22 -30.28
C THR A 470 15.69 -2.57 -29.64
N ARG A 471 17.00 -2.81 -29.46
CA ARG A 471 17.55 -4.09 -28.95
C ARG A 471 17.99 -4.01 -27.49
N VAL A 472 18.55 -2.88 -27.05
CA VAL A 472 19.05 -2.65 -25.69
C VAL A 472 18.04 -3.05 -24.59
N PRO A 473 16.74 -2.73 -24.68
CA PRO A 473 15.75 -3.20 -23.70
C PRO A 473 15.63 -4.73 -23.65
N GLY A 474 15.66 -5.41 -24.79
CA GLY A 474 15.67 -6.88 -24.84
C GLY A 474 16.88 -7.49 -24.15
N LEU A 475 18.05 -6.85 -24.26
CA LEU A 475 19.32 -7.30 -23.66
C LEU A 475 19.29 -7.16 -22.13
N LEU A 476 18.85 -6.01 -21.60
CA LEU A 476 18.72 -5.81 -20.14
C LEU A 476 17.71 -6.78 -19.54
N ALA A 477 16.55 -6.94 -20.19
CA ALA A 477 15.51 -7.87 -19.76
C ALA A 477 15.93 -9.34 -19.81
N ALA A 478 16.83 -9.73 -20.72
CA ALA A 478 17.40 -11.07 -20.78
C ALA A 478 18.53 -11.28 -19.74
N LEU A 479 19.30 -10.23 -19.43
CA LEU A 479 20.35 -10.26 -18.41
C LEU A 479 19.75 -10.32 -16.99
N LYS A 480 18.71 -9.53 -16.74
CA LYS A 480 18.12 -9.28 -15.42
C LYS A 480 16.58 -9.26 -15.50
N PRO A 481 15.93 -10.44 -15.57
CA PRO A 481 14.48 -10.58 -15.64
C PRO A 481 13.83 -10.42 -14.25
N ASP A 482 14.01 -9.27 -13.62
CA ASP A 482 13.51 -8.99 -12.28
C ASP A 482 12.74 -7.66 -12.16
N SER A 483 12.42 -7.27 -10.92
CA SER A 483 11.63 -6.07 -10.65
C SER A 483 12.39 -4.77 -10.95
N ASP A 484 13.73 -4.73 -10.84
CA ASP A 484 14.51 -3.50 -11.04
C ASP A 484 14.41 -3.05 -12.50
N THR A 485 14.47 -3.99 -13.44
CA THR A 485 14.29 -3.74 -14.88
C THR A 485 12.90 -3.16 -15.17
N LEU A 486 11.86 -3.65 -14.49
CA LEU A 486 10.48 -3.17 -14.65
C LEU A 486 10.27 -1.79 -14.01
N ASP A 487 10.86 -1.54 -12.84
CA ASP A 487 10.85 -0.24 -12.16
C ASP A 487 11.53 0.85 -13.00
N LEU A 488 12.66 0.50 -13.65
CA LEU A 488 13.34 1.37 -14.62
C LEU A 488 12.46 1.66 -15.84
N TRP A 489 11.80 0.65 -16.40
CA TRP A 489 10.94 0.80 -17.57
C TRP A 489 9.69 1.63 -17.29
N GLU A 490 9.02 1.42 -16.14
CA GLU A 490 7.85 2.22 -15.75
C GLU A 490 8.21 3.71 -15.61
N LYS A 491 9.37 4.05 -15.01
CA LYS A 491 9.86 5.45 -14.94
C LYS A 491 10.29 6.04 -16.28
N LEU A 492 10.55 5.22 -17.30
CA LEU A 492 10.97 5.68 -18.62
C LEU A 492 9.80 5.79 -19.62
N ILE A 493 8.57 5.43 -19.23
CA ILE A 493 7.37 5.57 -20.07
C ILE A 493 6.56 6.79 -19.60
N TYR A 494 6.99 7.96 -20.05
CA TYR A 494 6.29 9.23 -19.87
C TYR A 494 6.06 9.95 -21.21
N PRO A 495 5.11 10.89 -21.31
CA PRO A 495 4.88 11.68 -22.52
C PRO A 495 6.15 12.42 -22.97
N GLY A 496 6.59 12.16 -24.21
CA GLY A 496 7.84 12.72 -24.75
C GLY A 496 9.12 11.95 -24.40
N SER A 497 9.04 10.76 -23.80
CA SER A 497 10.22 9.91 -23.58
C SER A 497 10.79 9.36 -24.90
N PRO A 498 12.09 9.54 -25.20
CA PRO A 498 12.70 9.17 -26.49
C PRO A 498 12.75 7.67 -26.81
N ASN A 499 12.70 6.78 -25.81
CA ASN A 499 12.79 5.33 -25.99
C ASN A 499 11.57 4.55 -25.45
N ALA A 500 10.49 5.24 -25.09
CA ALA A 500 9.26 4.57 -24.65
C ALA A 500 8.68 3.59 -25.70
N PRO A 501 8.64 3.87 -27.02
CA PRO A 501 8.14 2.90 -28.01
C PRO A 501 8.92 1.58 -28.00
N GLN A 502 10.25 1.65 -27.96
CA GLN A 502 11.16 0.51 -27.95
C GLN A 502 11.04 -0.30 -26.66
N ILE A 503 10.87 0.37 -25.51
CA ILE A 503 10.60 -0.29 -24.22
C ILE A 503 9.26 -1.02 -24.25
N ARG A 504 8.18 -0.39 -24.73
CA ARG A 504 6.86 -1.06 -24.85
C ARG A 504 6.91 -2.27 -25.78
N GLU A 505 7.63 -2.18 -26.89
CA GLU A 505 7.81 -3.32 -27.79
C GLU A 505 8.59 -4.48 -27.14
N ALA A 506 9.68 -4.17 -26.44
CA ALA A 506 10.45 -5.17 -25.70
C ALA A 506 9.62 -5.82 -24.57
N ALA A 507 8.78 -5.05 -23.86
CA ALA A 507 7.88 -5.58 -22.84
C ALA A 507 6.86 -6.57 -23.44
N ARG A 508 6.28 -6.26 -24.60
CA ARG A 508 5.40 -7.18 -25.33
C ARG A 508 6.13 -8.46 -25.77
N ARG A 509 7.34 -8.34 -26.32
CA ARG A 509 8.20 -9.50 -26.68
C ARG A 509 8.51 -10.36 -25.45
N GLN A 510 8.97 -9.77 -24.36
CA GLN A 510 9.27 -10.49 -23.10
C GLN A 510 8.04 -11.19 -22.50
N HIS A 511 6.86 -10.57 -22.57
CA HIS A 511 5.61 -11.15 -22.10
C HIS A 511 5.17 -12.39 -22.91
N HIS A 512 5.45 -12.43 -24.21
CA HIS A 512 5.06 -13.54 -25.09
C HIS A 512 6.11 -14.65 -25.22
N GLU A 513 7.39 -14.27 -25.33
CA GLU A 513 8.49 -15.18 -25.69
C GLU A 513 9.16 -15.79 -24.47
N ASN A 514 9.31 -15.02 -23.38
CA ASN A 514 10.09 -15.40 -22.19
C ASN A 514 9.23 -15.61 -20.93
N THR A 515 7.98 -16.06 -21.09
CA THR A 515 6.97 -16.21 -20.02
C THR A 515 7.45 -16.99 -18.77
N GLN A 516 8.46 -17.87 -18.90
CA GLN A 516 9.03 -18.65 -17.80
C GLN A 516 10.06 -17.88 -16.95
N SER A 517 10.70 -16.85 -17.51
CA SER A 517 11.70 -16.02 -16.82
C SER A 517 11.07 -15.01 -15.85
N TRP A 518 9.75 -14.82 -15.90
CA TRP A 518 9.03 -13.77 -15.19
C TRP A 518 7.94 -14.34 -14.26
N SER A 519 7.91 -13.90 -13.01
CA SER A 519 6.87 -14.27 -12.05
C SER A 519 5.47 -13.79 -12.50
N PRO A 520 4.36 -14.37 -11.99
CA PRO A 520 3.00 -13.96 -12.36
C PRO A 520 2.72 -12.46 -12.14
N THR A 521 3.27 -11.86 -11.08
CA THR A 521 3.13 -10.42 -10.78
C THR A 521 3.95 -9.56 -11.74
N GLN A 522 5.17 -9.97 -12.07
CA GLN A 522 6.01 -9.30 -13.07
C GLN A 522 5.41 -9.38 -14.48
N ARG A 523 4.76 -10.50 -14.85
CA ARG A 523 4.04 -10.61 -16.14
C ARG A 523 2.85 -9.66 -16.23
N SER A 524 2.12 -9.45 -15.13
CA SER A 524 1.06 -8.43 -15.07
C SER A 524 1.63 -7.01 -15.29
N ARG A 525 2.79 -6.69 -14.70
CA ARG A 525 3.49 -5.41 -14.93
C ARG A 525 3.98 -5.27 -16.37
N LEU A 526 4.61 -6.31 -16.95
CA LEU A 526 4.99 -6.33 -18.37
C LEU A 526 3.79 -6.10 -19.30
N SER A 527 2.61 -6.63 -18.94
CA SER A 527 1.37 -6.39 -19.68
C SER A 527 0.96 -4.91 -19.64
N ARG A 528 0.92 -4.31 -18.45
CA ARG A 528 0.69 -2.86 -18.29
C ARG A 528 1.68 -2.03 -19.12
N ILE A 529 2.98 -2.29 -18.97
CA ILE A 529 4.06 -1.61 -19.70
C ILE A 529 3.89 -1.74 -21.22
N GLY A 530 3.51 -2.93 -21.71
CA GLY A 530 3.44 -3.24 -23.14
C GLY A 530 2.20 -2.71 -23.87
N TRP A 531 1.06 -2.61 -23.18
CA TRP A 531 -0.25 -2.33 -23.81
C TRP A 531 -1.01 -1.11 -23.27
N ASP A 532 -0.70 -0.60 -22.07
CA ASP A 532 -1.37 0.59 -21.55
C ASP A 532 -0.71 1.89 -22.09
N THR A 533 -1.55 2.84 -22.51
CA THR A 533 -1.13 4.22 -22.81
C THR A 533 -1.32 5.10 -21.57
N PRO A 534 -0.31 5.91 -21.19
CA PRO A 534 -0.41 6.87 -20.08
C PRO A 534 -1.37 8.02 -20.39
#